data_AF-A0ABD0RKR8-F1
#
_entry.id   AF-A0ABD0RKR8-F1
#
_cell.length_a   1.000
_cell.length_b   1.000
_cell.length_c   1.000
_cell.angle_alpha   90.00
_cell.angle_beta   90.00
_cell.angle_gamma   90.00
#
_symmetry.space_group_name_H-M   'P 1'
#
loop_
_entity.id
_entity.type
_entity.pdbx_description
1 polymer ?
#
loop_
_entity_poly.entity_id
_entity_poly.type
_entity_poly.pdbx_seq_one_letter_code
_entity_poly.pdbx_strand_id
1 'polypeptide(L)'
;DCEPFEKCCSNVCGHKSCVAARYMDITGRKGPVGMPKGVTCDKFMCTQQGSECEIWDGQPVCKCRDRCGREPHFTCASDGMTYYNKCYMDAEACTRGVTLTEVTCRYHFSLSNTSPLPAETTARPTTAHLETTPMDIQRPVMVSNPAHHFVFVGETASFLCEVTGKPKPAITWEKQIEGKENTIMRPNHVQGNIVVTNIAQLVIYNAQVQDAGIYTCTATNQGGSVQAHFPLSVVPREPTKPEPVMNSTRLPAEECLKAPDMGDCGEESMKWYYEAKRNNCFTFTYSQCNKNRNHFDSYELCMLSCGAELAAPCSLPSVQGPCKAYKPRWAYSHSLKKCQSFVYGGCGGNENNFESKEACEEMCPFPKTNNCKPCKPRQKMVPSFCKSDFVVLGRISELTEDHDSGHALITVEEILKDEKMGLRFFGQEPLEVTLLNMDWNCPCPNITRAEGQMIIMGDVHNGMAVLQPDSYVATSSVRRVRKLREVINKKTCDVLKEFSSTKY
;
A
#
# COMPACT_ATOMS: atom_id res chain seq x y z
N ASP A 1 7.20 -25.44 36.56
CA ASP A 1 8.42 -25.75 37.32
C ASP A 1 9.21 -24.47 37.60
N CYS A 2 8.64 -23.50 38.32
CA CYS A 2 9.43 -22.38 38.82
C CYS A 2 9.94 -22.74 40.22
N GLU A 3 11.19 -22.38 40.53
CA GLU A 3 11.77 -22.60 41.86
C GLU A 3 11.05 -21.75 42.93
N PRO A 4 11.12 -22.09 44.24
CA PRO A 4 10.35 -21.42 45.31
C PRO A 4 10.59 -19.90 45.44
N PHE A 5 11.69 -19.40 44.89
CA PHE A 5 12.08 -17.98 44.91
C PHE A 5 11.69 -17.21 43.63
N GLU A 6 11.01 -17.86 42.68
CA GLU A 6 10.58 -17.27 41.42
C GLU A 6 9.05 -17.16 41.33
N LYS A 7 8.56 -16.15 40.60
CA LYS A 7 7.13 -16.00 40.29
C LYS A 7 6.90 -16.04 38.78
N CYS A 8 5.78 -16.66 38.41
CA CYS A 8 5.35 -16.73 37.01
C CYS A 8 4.58 -15.43 36.66
N CYS A 9 5.08 -14.67 35.68
CA CYS A 9 4.49 -13.39 35.28
C CYS A 9 3.95 -13.42 33.84
N SER A 10 2.73 -12.92 33.65
CA SER A 10 1.99 -12.98 32.39
C SER A 10 2.36 -11.89 31.38
N ASN A 11 3.05 -10.83 31.82
CA ASN A 11 3.04 -9.53 31.11
C ASN A 11 4.38 -9.10 30.51
N VAL A 12 5.42 -9.95 30.49
CA VAL A 12 6.75 -9.53 29.98
C VAL A 12 7.21 -10.29 28.73
N CYS A 13 6.64 -11.45 28.44
CA CYS A 13 6.77 -12.13 27.13
C CYS A 13 5.61 -13.12 27.03
N GLY A 14 4.99 -13.26 25.86
CA GLY A 14 3.76 -14.05 25.63
C GLY A 14 3.82 -15.56 25.93
N HIS A 15 4.85 -16.04 26.61
CA HIS A 15 4.96 -17.40 27.14
C HIS A 15 5.38 -17.35 28.62
N LYS A 16 4.58 -17.99 29.48
CA LYS A 16 4.69 -18.08 30.95
C LYS A 16 6.15 -18.29 31.43
N SER A 17 6.88 -17.20 31.68
CA SER A 17 8.28 -17.23 32.10
C SER A 17 8.40 -17.01 33.62
N CYS A 18 9.32 -17.73 34.26
CA CYS A 18 9.65 -17.56 35.69
C CYS A 18 10.59 -16.36 35.85
N VAL A 19 10.28 -15.46 36.79
CA VAL A 19 11.11 -14.29 37.11
C VAL A 19 11.46 -14.32 38.59
N ALA A 20 12.75 -14.23 38.91
CA ALA A 20 13.24 -14.22 40.29
C ALA A 20 12.70 -13.00 41.05
N ALA A 21 12.02 -13.24 42.17
CA ALA A 21 11.64 -12.16 43.07
C ALA A 21 12.90 -11.67 43.80
N ARG A 22 13.43 -10.50 43.40
CA ARG A 22 14.62 -9.93 44.03
C ARG A 22 14.31 -9.47 45.46
N TYR A 23 14.54 -10.34 46.42
CA TYR A 23 14.95 -9.98 47.78
C TYR A 23 15.96 -10.99 48.31
N MET A 24 17.23 -10.60 48.34
CA MET A 24 18.19 -11.07 49.34
C MET A 24 19.09 -9.90 49.70
N ASP A 25 19.16 -9.57 50.99
CA ASP A 25 20.29 -8.85 51.57
C ASP A 25 21.30 -9.89 52.09
N ILE A 26 22.58 -9.55 52.06
CA ILE A 26 23.77 -10.38 52.25
C ILE A 26 23.86 -11.00 53.67
N THR A 27 22.91 -10.75 54.58
CA THR A 27 22.97 -11.24 55.98
C THR A 27 21.68 -11.86 56.56
N GLY A 28 20.65 -12.14 55.76
CA GLY A 28 19.61 -13.12 56.13
C GLY A 28 18.79 -12.82 57.41
N ARG A 29 18.17 -11.64 57.55
CA ARG A 29 17.09 -11.42 58.54
C ARG A 29 15.84 -10.80 57.90
N LYS A 30 14.68 -11.33 58.29
CA LYS A 30 13.32 -10.92 57.87
C LYS A 30 13.00 -9.50 58.38
N GLY A 31 12.22 -8.74 57.60
CA GLY A 31 11.63 -7.44 57.99
C GLY A 31 10.69 -7.53 59.21
N PRO A 32 10.02 -6.46 59.67
CA PRO A 32 9.71 -5.18 59.01
C PRO A 32 10.24 -3.96 59.80
N VAL A 33 9.99 -2.74 59.30
CA VAL A 33 10.26 -1.42 59.90
C VAL A 33 11.65 -0.84 59.61
N GLY A 34 11.63 0.30 58.92
CA GLY A 34 12.79 1.19 58.78
C GLY A 34 12.94 1.72 57.36
N MET A 35 12.06 2.63 56.92
CA MET A 35 12.35 3.47 55.75
C MET A 35 13.69 4.19 55.99
N PRO A 36 14.72 4.01 55.14
CA PRO A 36 15.84 4.92 55.14
C PRO A 36 15.37 6.23 54.51
N LYS A 37 15.25 7.29 55.32
CA LYS A 37 15.18 8.65 54.78
C LYS A 37 16.49 8.94 54.07
N GLY A 38 16.44 9.07 52.74
CA GLY A 38 17.59 9.41 51.91
C GLY A 38 17.93 8.36 50.86
N VAL A 39 16.92 7.76 50.20
CA VAL A 39 17.17 6.97 48.99
C VAL A 39 17.47 7.95 47.85
N THR A 40 18.74 8.03 47.44
CA THR A 40 19.20 8.84 46.33
C THR A 40 19.78 7.96 45.23
N CYS A 41 19.74 8.44 43.98
CA CYS A 41 20.34 7.76 42.84
C CYS A 41 21.88 7.80 42.83
N ASP A 42 22.51 8.47 43.80
CA ASP A 42 23.95 8.74 43.82
C ASP A 42 24.83 7.47 43.87
N LYS A 43 24.29 6.37 44.39
CA LYS A 43 24.99 5.07 44.50
C LYS A 43 24.31 3.96 43.69
N PHE A 44 23.27 4.28 42.92
CA PHE A 44 22.50 3.31 42.16
C PHE A 44 22.86 3.43 40.68
N MET A 45 23.67 2.49 40.19
CA MET A 45 24.13 2.48 38.81
C MET A 45 23.24 1.60 37.94
N CYS A 46 22.69 2.20 36.89
CA CYS A 46 21.97 1.47 35.87
C CYS A 46 22.93 0.90 34.82
N THR A 47 22.91 -0.41 34.63
CA THR A 47 23.83 -1.11 33.72
C THR A 47 23.33 -1.15 32.27
N GLN A 48 22.07 -0.79 32.04
CA GLN A 48 21.46 -0.80 30.71
C GLN A 48 21.76 0.51 29.98
N GLN A 49 22.23 0.43 28.73
CA GLN A 49 22.46 1.60 27.88
C GLN A 49 21.19 2.45 27.80
N GLY A 50 21.31 3.76 28.01
CA GLY A 50 20.18 4.72 27.92
C GLY A 50 19.17 4.68 29.06
N SER A 51 19.47 3.98 30.16
CA SER A 51 18.68 4.01 31.37
C SER A 51 19.21 5.03 32.38
N GLU A 52 18.30 5.74 33.03
CA GLU A 52 18.56 6.66 34.13
C GLU A 52 17.89 6.17 35.41
N CYS A 53 18.49 6.53 36.54
CA CYS A 53 17.89 6.24 37.83
C CYS A 53 16.80 7.27 38.15
N GLU A 54 15.58 6.80 38.37
CA GLU A 54 14.46 7.56 38.91
C GLU A 54 14.01 6.95 40.25
N ILE A 55 13.59 7.79 41.19
CA ILE A 55 13.03 7.30 42.46
C ILE A 55 11.53 7.03 42.25
N TRP A 56 11.13 5.77 42.36
CA TRP A 56 9.74 5.33 42.29
C TRP A 56 9.32 4.68 43.61
N ASP A 57 8.27 5.21 44.24
CA ASP A 57 7.78 4.78 45.56
C ASP A 57 8.87 4.68 46.65
N GLY A 58 9.80 5.64 46.65
CA GLY A 58 10.89 5.70 47.62
C GLY A 58 12.04 4.72 47.35
N GLN A 59 12.08 4.05 46.20
CA GLN A 59 13.18 3.16 45.78
C GLN A 59 13.80 3.64 44.46
N PRO A 60 15.12 3.47 44.23
CA PRO A 60 15.74 3.84 42.98
C PRO A 60 15.48 2.74 41.94
N VAL A 61 14.94 3.12 40.78
CA VAL A 61 14.58 2.23 39.67
C VAL A 61 15.26 2.75 38.40
N CYS A 62 15.82 1.84 37.62
CA CYS A 62 16.34 2.17 36.29
C CYS A 62 15.19 2.25 35.30
N LYS A 63 15.05 3.40 34.65
CA LYS A 63 14.05 3.64 33.63
C LYS A 63 14.72 4.14 32.36
N CYS A 64 14.22 3.71 31.21
CA CYS A 64 14.69 4.24 29.94
C CYS A 64 14.34 5.72 29.81
N ARG A 65 15.31 6.51 29.35
CA ARG A 65 15.12 7.94 29.13
C ARG A 65 14.03 8.18 28.09
N ASP A 66 13.01 8.96 28.44
CA ASP A 66 11.84 9.24 27.59
C ASP A 66 11.92 10.62 26.89
N ARG A 67 12.87 11.46 27.30
CA ARG A 67 13.08 12.80 26.76
C ARG A 67 14.56 13.05 26.47
N CYS A 68 14.86 13.49 25.26
CA CYS A 68 16.21 13.85 24.83
C CYS A 68 16.28 15.32 24.43
N GLY A 69 17.49 15.89 24.50
CA GLY A 69 17.75 17.27 24.10
C GLY A 69 17.42 17.51 22.62
N ARG A 70 17.07 18.76 22.30
CA ARG A 70 16.68 19.21 20.94
C ARG A 70 17.89 19.50 20.03
N GLU A 71 19.11 19.25 20.49
CA GLU A 71 20.31 19.48 19.69
C GLU A 71 20.48 18.35 18.66
N PRO A 72 20.54 18.69 17.36
CA PRO A 72 20.72 17.70 16.31
C PRO A 72 22.19 17.29 16.23
N HIS A 73 22.49 16.04 16.60
CA HIS A 73 23.82 15.44 16.46
C HIS A 73 23.70 14.00 15.96
N PHE A 74 23.35 13.86 14.68
CA PHE A 74 22.97 12.58 14.09
C PHE A 74 24.02 11.50 14.33
N THR A 75 23.57 10.36 14.88
CA THR A 75 24.44 9.27 15.33
C THR A 75 24.06 8.00 14.55
N CYS A 76 24.97 7.45 13.77
CA CYS A 76 24.74 6.16 13.10
C CYS A 76 25.06 5.01 14.05
N ALA A 77 24.23 3.99 14.07
CA ALA A 77 24.35 2.84 14.96
C ALA A 77 24.65 1.55 14.22
N SER A 78 25.11 0.53 14.95
CA SER A 78 25.49 -0.79 14.43
C SER A 78 24.35 -1.60 13.81
N ASP A 79 23.10 -1.21 14.03
CA ASP A 79 21.93 -1.77 13.37
C ASP A 79 21.71 -1.21 11.95
N GLY A 80 22.58 -0.29 11.51
CA GLY A 80 22.49 0.37 10.22
C GLY A 80 21.55 1.56 10.19
N MET A 81 21.01 1.99 11.34
CA MET A 81 20.07 3.10 11.47
C MET A 81 20.78 4.39 11.89
N THR A 82 20.17 5.53 11.56
CA THR A 82 20.64 6.86 11.98
C THR A 82 19.66 7.47 12.98
N TYR A 83 20.17 7.86 14.14
CA TYR A 83 19.42 8.45 15.24
C TYR A 83 19.62 9.97 15.30
N TYR A 84 18.62 10.71 15.79
CA TYR A 84 18.66 12.18 15.89
C TYR A 84 19.84 12.70 16.71
N ASN A 85 20.13 12.01 17.81
CA ASN A 85 21.35 12.16 18.58
C ASN A 85 21.66 10.90 19.37
N LYS A 86 22.84 10.87 20.00
CA LYS A 86 23.29 9.75 20.84
C LYS A 86 22.29 9.40 21.95
N CYS A 87 21.62 10.41 22.53
CA CYS A 87 20.60 10.20 23.55
C CYS A 87 19.41 9.39 23.00
N TYR A 88 18.90 9.71 21.80
CA TYR A 88 17.83 8.94 21.17
C TYR A 88 18.27 7.51 20.80
N MET A 89 19.52 7.33 20.35
CA MET A 89 20.08 5.99 20.11
C MET A 89 20.11 5.16 21.39
N ASP A 90 20.61 5.74 22.49
CA ASP A 90 20.71 5.07 23.78
C ASP A 90 19.32 4.76 24.36
N ALA A 91 18.36 5.68 24.25
CA ALA A 91 16.98 5.48 24.70
C ALA A 91 16.27 4.33 23.97
N GLU A 92 16.44 4.21 22.65
CA GLU A 92 15.86 3.12 21.85
C GLU A 92 16.55 1.77 22.15
N ALA A 93 17.86 1.79 22.39
CA ALA A 93 18.59 0.61 22.85
C ALA A 93 18.02 0.11 24.19
N CYS A 94 17.71 1.05 25.10
CA CYS A 94 17.08 0.76 26.38
C CYS A 94 15.70 0.11 26.24
N THR A 95 14.79 0.71 25.46
CA THR A 95 13.41 0.22 25.31
C THR A 95 13.35 -1.16 24.65
N ARG A 96 14.28 -1.46 23.74
CA ARG A 96 14.38 -2.76 23.06
C ARG A 96 15.20 -3.81 23.81
N GLY A 97 15.88 -3.43 24.89
CA GLY A 97 16.77 -4.33 25.63
C GLY A 97 17.99 -4.80 24.83
N VAL A 98 18.47 -3.97 23.90
CA VAL A 98 19.65 -4.25 23.05
C VAL A 98 20.79 -3.28 23.36
N THR A 99 21.98 -3.56 22.86
CA THR A 99 23.13 -2.64 22.94
C THR A 99 23.48 -2.18 21.53
N LEU A 100 23.45 -0.86 21.31
CA LEU A 100 23.77 -0.24 20.02
C LEU A 100 25.12 0.48 20.13
N THR A 101 26.01 0.22 19.18
CA THR A 101 27.31 0.90 19.11
C THR A 101 27.29 1.96 18.03
N GLU A 102 27.94 3.09 18.30
CA GLU A 102 28.09 4.18 17.34
C GLU A 102 29.08 3.77 16.24
N VAL A 103 28.66 3.89 14.99
CA VAL A 103 29.45 3.58 13.80
C VAL A 103 29.56 4.80 12.89
N THR A 104 30.61 4.85 12.07
CA THR A 104 30.74 5.90 11.06
C THR A 104 29.67 5.77 9.99
N CYS A 105 28.89 6.83 9.74
CA CYS A 105 27.90 6.86 8.66
C CYS A 105 28.56 6.64 7.29
N ARG A 106 28.22 5.55 6.58
CA ARG A 106 28.74 5.25 5.23
C ARG A 106 28.03 6.07 4.16
N TYR A 107 28.79 6.80 3.36
CA TYR A 107 28.34 7.41 2.09
C TYR A 107 28.46 6.38 0.95
N HIS A 108 27.36 6.04 0.28
CA HIS A 108 27.39 5.31 -0.99
C HIS A 108 27.02 6.26 -2.13
N PHE A 109 28.01 6.71 -2.90
CA PHE A 109 27.82 7.33 -4.21
C PHE A 109 27.79 6.23 -5.29
N SER A 110 26.69 6.11 -6.02
CA SER A 110 26.65 5.57 -7.40
C SER A 110 26.42 6.79 -8.32
N LEU A 111 27.19 7.13 -9.36
CA LEU A 111 27.85 6.34 -10.40
C LEU A 111 28.95 7.18 -11.14
N SER A 112 30.00 6.50 -11.60
CA SER A 112 30.89 6.69 -12.78
C SER A 112 31.71 7.98 -13.09
N ASN A 113 33.04 7.74 -13.18
CA ASN A 113 34.06 8.12 -14.19
C ASN A 113 35.00 9.34 -14.02
N THR A 114 36.32 9.08 -13.87
CA THR A 114 37.40 9.45 -14.84
C THR A 114 38.81 8.93 -14.41
N SER A 115 39.31 7.91 -15.13
CA SER A 115 40.67 7.51 -15.61
C SER A 115 42.01 7.82 -14.88
N PRO A 116 43.16 7.16 -15.22
CA PRO A 116 43.42 6.14 -16.27
C PRO A 116 44.12 4.82 -15.83
N LEU A 117 44.18 3.90 -16.80
CA LEU A 117 44.75 2.53 -16.80
C LEU A 117 46.22 2.40 -16.36
N PRO A 118 46.59 1.20 -15.86
CA PRO A 118 47.82 0.54 -16.30
C PRO A 118 47.58 -0.82 -16.97
N ALA A 119 48.62 -1.27 -17.67
CA ALA A 119 48.62 -2.19 -18.79
C ALA A 119 48.34 -3.68 -18.48
N GLU A 120 47.97 -4.37 -19.55
CA GLU A 120 47.64 -5.79 -19.70
C GLU A 120 48.57 -6.76 -18.94
N THR A 121 48.00 -7.85 -18.43
CA THR A 121 48.48 -9.22 -18.75
C THR A 121 47.49 -10.31 -18.29
N THR A 122 47.03 -11.08 -19.29
CA THR A 122 46.64 -12.51 -19.28
C THR A 122 45.47 -13.06 -18.42
N ALA A 123 44.42 -13.44 -19.16
CA ALA A 123 43.81 -14.77 -19.29
C ALA A 123 43.33 -15.56 -18.04
N ARG A 124 42.06 -15.31 -17.67
CA ARG A 124 41.08 -16.15 -16.93
C ARG A 124 41.47 -16.55 -15.49
N PRO A 125 40.60 -16.23 -14.49
CA PRO A 125 39.49 -17.14 -14.22
C PRO A 125 38.12 -16.44 -14.05
N THR A 126 37.11 -17.24 -14.33
CA THR A 126 35.67 -16.97 -14.31
C THR A 126 35.21 -16.18 -13.09
N THR A 127 34.67 -14.98 -13.30
CA THR A 127 33.65 -14.42 -12.40
C THR A 127 32.47 -14.04 -13.29
N ALA A 128 31.40 -14.81 -13.18
CA ALA A 128 30.15 -14.53 -13.85
C ALA A 128 29.67 -13.15 -13.39
N HIS A 129 29.81 -12.15 -14.25
CA HIS A 129 28.88 -11.04 -14.22
C HIS A 129 27.51 -11.65 -14.59
N LEU A 130 26.58 -11.66 -13.64
CA LEU A 130 25.17 -11.70 -14.00
C LEU A 130 24.93 -10.43 -14.82
N GLU A 131 25.10 -10.54 -16.13
CA GLU A 131 24.34 -9.72 -17.06
C GLU A 131 22.88 -10.01 -16.75
N THR A 132 22.22 -9.09 -16.05
CA THR A 132 20.77 -9.11 -15.91
C THR A 132 20.18 -8.99 -17.31
N THR A 133 19.84 -10.13 -17.88
CA THR A 133 19.06 -10.23 -19.11
C THR A 133 17.73 -9.47 -18.94
N PRO A 134 17.13 -8.91 -20.00
CA PRO A 134 15.87 -8.16 -19.97
C PRO A 134 14.64 -8.93 -19.45
N MET A 135 14.79 -10.16 -18.95
CA MET A 135 13.73 -11.07 -18.49
C MET A 135 13.47 -11.06 -16.97
N ASP A 136 14.20 -10.29 -16.15
CA ASP A 136 14.02 -10.31 -14.68
C ASP A 136 13.78 -8.90 -14.08
N ILE A 137 13.19 -7.98 -14.86
CA ILE A 137 12.77 -6.66 -14.39
C ILE A 137 11.33 -6.77 -13.84
N GLN A 138 11.18 -6.73 -12.52
CA GLN A 138 9.91 -6.70 -11.81
C GLN A 138 9.65 -5.27 -11.32
N ARG A 139 8.53 -4.67 -11.73
CA ARG A 139 8.13 -3.33 -11.28
C ARG A 139 7.99 -3.27 -9.75
N PRO A 140 8.19 -2.10 -9.12
CA PRO A 140 8.06 -1.97 -7.68
C PRO A 140 6.59 -2.14 -7.27
N VAL A 141 6.34 -2.97 -6.26
CA VAL A 141 5.02 -3.20 -5.67
C VAL A 141 5.09 -2.82 -4.19
N MET A 142 4.10 -2.06 -3.73
CA MET A 142 3.98 -1.68 -2.33
C MET A 142 3.41 -2.85 -1.53
N VAL A 143 4.14 -3.28 -0.52
CA VAL A 143 3.69 -4.28 0.45
C VAL A 143 3.17 -3.58 1.72
N SER A 144 3.67 -2.37 2.01
CA SER A 144 3.20 -1.58 3.16
C SER A 144 1.73 -1.21 3.04
N ASN A 145 0.96 -1.47 4.10
CA ASN A 145 -0.41 -0.98 4.28
C ASN A 145 -0.37 0.37 5.03
N PRO A 146 -0.51 1.52 4.34
CA PRO A 146 -0.38 2.82 4.98
C PRO A 146 -1.62 3.09 5.84
N ALA A 147 -1.46 2.99 7.16
CA ALA A 147 -2.49 3.39 8.12
C ALA A 147 -2.24 4.82 8.58
N HIS A 148 -3.30 5.52 8.97
CA HIS A 148 -3.19 6.79 9.68
C HIS A 148 -2.42 6.57 10.99
N HIS A 149 -1.44 7.42 11.27
CA HIS A 149 -0.62 7.33 12.46
C HIS A 149 -0.78 8.59 13.30
N PHE A 150 -0.94 8.39 14.60
CA PHE A 150 -1.17 9.43 15.59
C PHE A 150 -0.08 9.36 16.64
N VAL A 151 0.55 10.50 16.92
CA VAL A 151 1.55 10.65 17.99
C VAL A 151 1.29 11.90 18.80
N PHE A 152 1.72 11.90 20.06
CA PHE A 152 1.70 13.11 20.87
C PHE A 152 2.92 13.99 20.60
N VAL A 153 2.79 15.29 20.87
CA VAL A 153 3.92 16.23 20.79
C VAL A 153 5.10 15.71 21.63
N GLY A 154 6.26 15.61 21.00
CA GLY A 154 7.50 15.12 21.59
C GLY A 154 7.77 13.61 21.42
N GLU A 155 6.80 12.83 20.95
CA GLU A 155 7.00 11.42 20.61
C GLU A 155 7.71 11.26 19.26
N THR A 156 8.19 10.05 18.97
CA THR A 156 8.83 9.71 17.69
C THR A 156 7.81 9.03 16.78
N ALA A 157 7.57 9.58 15.60
CA ALA A 157 6.75 8.92 14.57
C ALA A 157 7.66 8.16 13.60
N SER A 158 7.22 6.99 13.13
CA SER A 158 7.98 6.24 12.12
C SER A 158 7.07 5.58 11.09
N PHE A 159 7.50 5.63 9.83
CA PHE A 159 6.81 5.02 8.69
C PHE A 159 7.77 4.12 7.94
N LEU A 160 7.44 2.83 7.82
CA LEU A 160 8.21 1.88 7.03
C LEU A 160 7.59 1.74 5.64
N CYS A 161 8.37 2.04 4.61
CA CYS A 161 7.97 1.80 3.22
C CYS A 161 8.49 0.43 2.77
N GLU A 162 7.63 -0.58 2.87
CA GLU A 162 7.94 -1.94 2.46
C GLU A 162 7.61 -2.12 0.98
N VAL A 163 8.65 -2.35 0.17
CA VAL A 163 8.55 -2.41 -1.29
C VAL A 163 9.35 -3.57 -1.84
N THR A 164 8.73 -4.31 -2.75
CA THR A 164 9.37 -5.41 -3.50
C THR A 164 9.59 -4.99 -4.95
N GLY A 165 10.68 -5.40 -5.58
CA GLY A 165 10.94 -5.13 -6.99
C GLY A 165 12.34 -5.57 -7.43
N LYS A 166 12.51 -5.83 -8.72
CA LYS A 166 13.80 -6.22 -9.33
C LYS A 166 14.10 -5.33 -10.55
N PRO A 167 15.28 -4.70 -10.64
CA PRO A 167 16.27 -4.50 -9.59
C PRO A 167 15.69 -3.79 -8.35
N LYS A 168 16.36 -3.91 -7.19
CA LYS A 168 15.88 -3.33 -5.92
C LYS A 168 15.52 -1.85 -6.10
N PRO A 169 14.29 -1.41 -5.75
CA PRO A 169 13.86 -0.04 -6.00
C PRO A 169 14.59 0.96 -5.11
N ALA A 170 14.92 2.12 -5.68
CA ALA A 170 15.38 3.29 -4.96
C ALA A 170 14.16 3.97 -4.32
N ILE A 171 14.23 4.23 -3.01
CA ILE A 171 13.11 4.78 -2.25
C ILE A 171 13.41 6.21 -1.82
N THR A 172 12.45 7.10 -2.02
CA THR A 172 12.48 8.50 -1.59
C THR A 172 11.20 8.87 -0.89
N TRP A 173 11.29 9.76 0.08
CA TRP A 173 10.13 10.30 0.79
C TRP A 173 9.93 11.77 0.43
N GLU A 174 8.69 12.23 0.46
CA GLU A 174 8.36 13.65 0.35
C GLU A 174 7.25 13.99 1.35
N LYS A 175 7.29 15.21 1.88
CA LYS A 175 6.15 15.77 2.64
C LYS A 175 5.35 16.62 1.68
N GLN A 176 4.05 16.35 1.55
CA GLN A 176 3.16 17.14 0.71
C GLN A 176 2.91 18.50 1.37
N ILE A 177 3.30 19.60 0.72
CA ILE A 177 3.12 20.97 1.23
C ILE A 177 2.35 21.75 0.16
N GLU A 178 1.14 22.21 0.46
CA GLU A 178 0.34 22.98 -0.48
C GLU A 178 0.93 24.40 -0.64
N GLY A 179 1.23 24.80 -1.88
CA GLY A 179 1.76 26.14 -2.21
C GLY A 179 3.29 26.33 -2.18
N LYS A 180 4.09 25.27 -1.96
CA LYS A 180 5.57 25.27 -2.08
C LYS A 180 6.07 24.00 -2.78
N GLU A 181 7.30 24.03 -3.29
CA GLU A 181 7.92 22.82 -3.85
C GLU A 181 8.10 21.74 -2.76
N ASN A 182 7.62 20.53 -3.04
CA ASN A 182 7.82 19.37 -2.17
C ASN A 182 9.32 19.07 -2.05
N THR A 183 9.85 19.02 -0.82
CA THR A 183 11.25 18.63 -0.62
C THR A 183 11.37 17.11 -0.64
N ILE A 184 12.20 16.59 -1.55
CA ILE A 184 12.49 15.15 -1.67
C ILE A 184 13.56 14.76 -0.64
N MET A 185 13.17 13.92 0.30
CA MET A 185 14.03 13.31 1.33
C MET A 185 14.55 11.97 0.82
N ARG A 186 15.87 11.90 0.60
CA ARG A 186 16.56 10.67 0.15
C ARG A 186 17.08 9.87 1.36
N PRO A 187 17.36 8.56 1.20
CA PRO A 187 17.99 7.77 2.25
C PRO A 187 19.29 8.44 2.71
N ASN A 188 19.49 8.49 4.02
CA ASN A 188 20.60 9.16 4.69
C ASN A 188 20.63 10.70 4.53
N HIS A 189 19.58 11.31 3.97
CA HIS A 189 19.38 12.76 4.00
C HIS A 189 18.67 13.15 5.29
N VAL A 190 19.08 14.27 5.85
CA VAL A 190 18.59 14.78 7.12
C VAL A 190 17.96 16.14 6.86
N GLN A 191 16.71 16.30 7.30
CA GLN A 191 16.00 17.56 7.19
C GLN A 191 15.33 17.88 8.51
N GLY A 192 15.94 18.77 9.30
CA GLY A 192 15.43 19.14 10.62
C GLY A 192 15.40 17.95 11.58
N ASN A 193 14.21 17.58 12.05
CA ASN A 193 13.97 16.42 12.92
C ASN A 193 13.59 15.12 12.17
N ILE A 194 13.68 15.12 10.83
CA ILE A 194 13.29 14.02 9.97
C ILE A 194 14.54 13.31 9.44
N VAL A 195 14.55 11.98 9.52
CA VAL A 195 15.62 11.10 9.04
C VAL A 195 15.01 9.99 8.18
N VAL A 196 15.59 9.73 7.00
CA VAL A 196 15.25 8.56 6.18
C VAL A 196 16.38 7.55 6.28
N THR A 197 16.07 6.31 6.68
CA THR A 197 17.05 5.25 6.90
C THR A 197 17.33 4.46 5.62
N ASN A 198 18.39 3.64 5.65
CA ASN A 198 18.77 2.74 4.56
C ASN A 198 17.78 1.58 4.32
N ILE A 199 16.89 1.30 5.29
CA ILE A 199 15.78 0.34 5.17
C ILE A 199 14.47 1.00 4.70
N ALA A 200 14.54 2.22 4.16
CA ALA A 200 13.40 2.98 3.68
C ALA A 200 12.35 3.34 4.75
N GLN A 201 12.79 3.47 6.00
CA GLN A 201 11.97 3.99 7.09
C GLN A 201 12.16 5.51 7.20
N LEU A 202 11.06 6.26 7.22
CA LEU A 202 11.06 7.67 7.59
C LEU A 202 10.78 7.79 9.09
N VAL A 203 11.65 8.49 9.82
CA VAL A 203 11.55 8.68 11.27
C VAL A 203 11.55 10.17 11.57
N ILE A 204 10.56 10.60 12.35
CA ILE A 204 10.38 11.99 12.80
C ILE A 204 10.57 11.99 14.31
N TYR A 205 11.69 12.53 14.77
CA TYR A 205 12.00 12.60 16.20
C TYR A 205 11.38 13.84 16.82
N ASN A 206 10.99 13.74 18.10
CA ASN A 206 10.44 14.88 18.85
C ASN A 206 9.33 15.60 18.06
N ALA A 207 8.31 14.86 17.62
CA ALA A 207 7.28 15.33 16.71
C ALA A 207 6.63 16.63 17.22
N GLN A 208 6.55 17.62 16.32
CA GLN A 208 5.92 18.91 16.56
C GLN A 208 4.61 19.01 15.77
N VAL A 209 3.71 19.91 16.16
CA VAL A 209 2.42 20.10 15.46
C VAL A 209 2.61 20.43 13.97
N GLN A 210 3.65 21.18 13.65
CA GLN A 210 4.05 21.51 12.27
C GLN A 210 4.49 20.29 11.44
N ASP A 211 4.82 19.16 12.07
CA ASP A 211 5.23 17.93 11.39
C ASP A 211 4.03 17.12 10.89
N ALA A 212 2.82 17.45 11.34
CA ALA A 212 1.58 16.88 10.80
C ALA A 212 1.47 17.12 9.30
N GLY A 213 0.90 16.14 8.59
CA GLY A 213 0.80 16.17 7.14
C GLY A 213 0.84 14.78 6.50
N ILE A 214 0.90 14.76 5.17
CA ILE A 214 0.98 13.53 4.38
C ILE A 214 2.41 13.32 3.93
N TYR A 215 2.99 12.19 4.32
CA TYR A 215 4.29 11.73 3.88
C TYR A 215 4.12 10.71 2.77
N THR A 216 4.62 11.01 1.57
CA THR A 216 4.52 10.10 0.42
C THR A 216 5.85 9.37 0.24
N CYS A 217 5.80 8.04 0.30
CA CYS A 217 6.92 7.21 -0.14
C CYS A 217 6.80 6.98 -1.65
N THR A 218 7.88 7.20 -2.39
CA THR A 218 8.01 6.88 -3.81
C THR A 218 9.12 5.85 -3.99
N ALA A 219 8.82 4.73 -4.64
CA ALA A 219 9.78 3.69 -4.93
C ALA A 219 9.93 3.48 -6.43
N THR A 220 11.15 3.57 -6.93
CA THR A 220 11.44 3.60 -8.37
C THR A 220 12.54 2.59 -8.74
N ASN A 221 12.30 1.78 -9.76
CA ASN A 221 13.32 0.96 -10.41
C ASN A 221 13.21 1.04 -11.93
N GLN A 222 14.03 0.28 -12.66
CA GLN A 222 14.02 0.24 -14.13
C GLN A 222 12.67 -0.20 -14.72
N GLY A 223 11.84 -0.92 -13.95
CA GLY A 223 10.50 -1.39 -14.33
C GLY A 223 9.37 -0.42 -13.99
N GLY A 224 9.62 0.69 -13.31
CA GLY A 224 8.62 1.73 -13.06
C GLY A 224 8.72 2.38 -11.67
N SER A 225 7.65 3.10 -11.30
CA SER A 225 7.54 3.78 -10.01
C SER A 225 6.17 3.50 -9.38
N VAL A 226 6.13 3.46 -8.05
CA VAL A 226 4.91 3.32 -7.24
C VAL A 226 4.99 4.27 -6.04
N GLN A 227 3.83 4.69 -5.53
CA GLN A 227 3.74 5.62 -4.40
C GLN A 227 2.75 5.12 -3.34
N ALA A 228 2.97 5.52 -2.09
CA ALA A 228 2.03 5.34 -0.99
C ALA A 228 2.04 6.53 -0.03
N HIS A 229 0.87 6.85 0.53
CA HIS A 229 0.65 8.04 1.36
C HIS A 229 0.47 7.66 2.82
N PHE A 230 1.22 8.30 3.71
CA PHE A 230 1.23 8.06 5.15
C PHE A 230 0.77 9.33 5.88
N PRO A 231 -0.50 9.40 6.32
CA PRO A 231 -1.01 10.52 7.07
C PRO A 231 -0.50 10.52 8.52
N LEU A 232 0.07 11.64 8.98
CA LEU A 232 0.51 11.85 10.36
C LEU A 232 -0.33 12.94 11.05
N SER A 233 -0.82 12.63 12.25
CA SER A 233 -1.38 13.62 13.19
C SER A 233 -0.51 13.74 14.43
N VAL A 234 -0.20 14.97 14.84
CA VAL A 234 0.58 15.27 16.05
C VAL A 234 -0.27 16.09 17.01
N VAL A 235 -0.58 15.56 18.19
CA VAL A 235 -1.52 16.19 19.14
C VAL A 235 -0.83 16.58 20.46
N PRO A 236 -1.09 17.77 21.02
CA PRO A 236 -0.58 18.16 22.33
C PRO A 236 -1.14 17.26 23.46
N ARG A 237 -0.32 16.93 24.45
CA ARG A 237 -0.80 16.31 25.70
C ARG A 237 -1.35 17.40 26.62
N GLU A 238 -2.62 17.74 26.49
CA GLU A 238 -3.30 18.52 27.54
C GLU A 238 -3.92 17.60 28.59
N PRO A 239 -3.82 17.94 29.89
CA PRO A 239 -4.59 17.28 30.94
C PRO A 239 -6.03 17.82 30.88
N THR A 240 -6.92 17.15 30.17
CA THR A 240 -8.31 17.59 30.08
C THR A 240 -9.03 17.35 31.40
N LYS A 241 -9.41 18.47 32.05
CA LYS A 241 -10.46 18.53 33.06
C LYS A 241 -11.76 17.98 32.42
N PRO A 242 -12.56 17.14 33.11
CA PRO A 242 -13.81 16.66 32.53
C PRO A 242 -14.84 17.80 32.53
N GLU A 243 -15.12 18.35 31.36
CA GLU A 243 -16.33 19.14 31.11
C GLU A 243 -17.41 18.28 30.46
N PRO A 244 -18.69 18.60 30.70
CA PRO A 244 -19.73 17.59 30.84
C PRO A 244 -20.16 17.01 29.51
N VAL A 245 -20.46 15.70 29.55
CA VAL A 245 -21.20 14.95 28.55
C VAL A 245 -22.49 15.71 28.22
N MET A 246 -22.52 16.39 27.07
CA MET A 246 -23.74 16.96 26.54
C MET A 246 -24.33 15.97 25.54
N ASN A 247 -25.35 15.26 26.03
CA ASN A 247 -26.18 14.33 25.28
C ASN A 247 -26.75 14.97 24.00
N SER A 248 -26.18 14.61 22.84
CA SER A 248 -26.90 14.09 21.66
C SER A 248 -25.89 13.95 20.52
N THR A 249 -25.40 12.72 20.28
CA THR A 249 -24.38 12.38 19.27
C THR A 249 -24.87 12.43 17.82
N ARG A 250 -26.15 12.74 17.56
CA ARG A 250 -26.71 12.87 16.20
C ARG A 250 -27.18 14.30 15.93
N LEU A 251 -26.75 14.83 14.79
CA LEU A 251 -27.31 16.04 14.21
C LEU A 251 -28.63 15.72 13.49
N PRO A 252 -29.61 16.64 13.48
CA PRO A 252 -30.80 16.50 12.65
C PRO A 252 -30.43 16.33 11.17
N ALA A 253 -31.13 15.45 10.44
CA ALA A 253 -30.84 15.17 9.03
C ALA A 253 -30.85 16.44 8.16
N GLU A 254 -31.73 17.39 8.46
CA GLU A 254 -31.81 18.68 7.77
C GLU A 254 -30.53 19.51 7.89
N GLU A 255 -29.80 19.36 8.99
CA GLU A 255 -28.56 20.08 9.24
C GLU A 255 -27.40 19.45 8.45
N CYS A 256 -27.38 18.11 8.38
CA CYS A 256 -26.42 17.32 7.58
C CYS A 256 -26.60 17.51 6.07
N LEU A 257 -27.77 17.96 5.61
CA LEU A 257 -28.06 18.23 4.20
C LEU A 257 -27.62 19.63 3.74
N LYS A 258 -27.17 20.50 4.66
CA LYS A 258 -26.73 21.85 4.33
C LYS A 258 -25.37 21.82 3.63
N ALA A 259 -25.21 22.66 2.62
CA ALA A 259 -23.95 22.82 1.91
C ALA A 259 -22.85 23.39 2.83
N PRO A 260 -21.58 23.01 2.61
CA PRO A 260 -20.47 23.59 3.35
C PRO A 260 -20.35 25.09 3.10
N ASP A 261 -19.76 25.80 4.06
CA ASP A 261 -19.44 27.20 3.90
C ASP A 261 -18.41 27.39 2.77
N MET A 262 -18.70 28.29 1.84
CA MET A 262 -17.78 28.66 0.75
C MET A 262 -17.51 30.17 0.73
N GLY A 263 -17.93 30.90 1.77
CA GLY A 263 -17.65 32.33 1.90
C GLY A 263 -16.19 32.60 2.27
N ASP A 264 -15.72 33.81 1.93
CA ASP A 264 -14.40 34.34 2.32
C ASP A 264 -14.62 35.46 3.34
N CYS A 265 -14.64 35.12 4.64
CA CYS A 265 -15.09 36.03 5.70
C CYS A 265 -14.17 36.09 6.94
N GLY A 266 -12.99 35.47 6.94
CA GLY A 266 -12.09 35.54 8.11
C GLY A 266 -11.11 34.38 8.24
N GLU A 267 -10.77 34.05 9.49
CA GLU A 267 -9.74 33.08 9.85
C GLU A 267 -10.09 31.67 9.34
N GLU A 268 -9.25 31.17 8.44
CA GLU A 268 -9.41 29.90 7.75
C GLU A 268 -9.02 28.74 8.66
N SER A 269 -9.94 27.79 8.84
CA SER A 269 -9.66 26.54 9.55
C SER A 269 -10.14 25.33 8.75
N MET A 270 -9.37 24.25 8.75
CA MET A 270 -9.75 22.99 8.10
C MET A 270 -10.81 22.28 8.93
N LYS A 271 -11.97 22.02 8.34
CA LYS A 271 -13.08 21.27 8.96
C LYS A 271 -13.59 20.18 8.01
N TRP A 272 -14.36 19.26 8.54
CA TRP A 272 -15.03 18.19 7.79
C TRP A 272 -16.50 18.53 7.60
N TYR A 273 -17.11 18.23 6.46
CA TYR A 273 -18.56 18.34 6.24
C TYR A 273 -19.10 17.05 5.65
N TYR A 274 -20.36 16.74 5.92
CA TYR A 274 -21.04 15.56 5.39
C TYR A 274 -21.73 15.89 4.06
N GLU A 275 -21.47 15.08 3.04
CA GLU A 275 -22.11 15.18 1.72
C GLU A 275 -23.13 14.04 1.53
N ALA A 276 -24.42 14.37 1.64
CA ALA A 276 -25.49 13.38 1.57
C ALA A 276 -25.58 12.64 0.21
N LYS A 277 -25.18 13.27 -0.90
CA LYS A 277 -25.15 12.61 -2.22
C LYS A 277 -24.15 11.45 -2.29
N ARG A 278 -23.08 11.52 -1.49
CA ARG A 278 -21.99 10.54 -1.46
C ARG A 278 -21.95 9.74 -0.17
N ASN A 279 -22.85 10.04 0.77
CA ASN A 279 -22.93 9.42 2.09
C ASN A 279 -21.57 9.35 2.80
N ASN A 280 -20.81 10.44 2.75
CA ASN A 280 -19.44 10.48 3.26
C ASN A 280 -19.03 11.90 3.67
N CYS A 281 -17.97 11.99 4.48
CA CYS A 281 -17.42 13.24 4.99
C CYS A 281 -16.18 13.70 4.20
N PHE A 282 -16.11 14.99 3.89
CA PHE A 282 -15.05 15.62 3.10
C PHE A 282 -14.49 16.84 3.83
N THR A 283 -13.24 17.20 3.58
CA THR A 283 -12.63 18.40 4.18
C THR A 283 -12.98 19.65 3.36
N PHE A 284 -13.08 20.78 4.05
CA PHE A 284 -13.23 22.10 3.43
C PHE A 284 -12.62 23.19 4.30
N THR A 285 -12.31 24.33 3.68
CA THR A 285 -11.86 25.54 4.39
C THR A 285 -13.08 26.24 4.98
N TYR A 286 -13.16 26.22 6.31
CA TYR A 286 -14.24 26.85 7.05
C TYR A 286 -13.83 28.27 7.46
N SER A 287 -14.49 29.24 6.83
CA SER A 287 -14.25 30.68 7.01
C SER A 287 -15.20 31.33 8.02
N GLN A 288 -15.87 30.53 8.87
CA GLN A 288 -16.75 30.96 9.97
C GLN A 288 -17.92 31.88 9.55
N CYS A 289 -18.35 31.85 8.30
CA CYS A 289 -19.41 32.72 7.78
C CYS A 289 -20.80 32.12 8.00
N ASN A 290 -20.91 30.81 7.79
CA ASN A 290 -22.16 30.10 7.81
C ASN A 290 -22.43 29.49 9.19
N LYS A 291 -23.65 29.73 9.68
CA LYS A 291 -24.17 29.21 10.96
C LYS A 291 -24.65 27.75 10.88
N ASN A 292 -24.35 27.02 9.79
CA ASN A 292 -24.74 25.62 9.67
C ASN A 292 -23.86 24.74 10.56
N ARG A 293 -24.37 23.60 11.02
CA ARG A 293 -23.62 22.66 11.88
C ARG A 293 -23.03 21.48 11.11
N ASN A 294 -23.04 21.54 9.78
CA ASN A 294 -22.42 20.53 8.92
C ASN A 294 -20.92 20.81 8.78
N HIS A 295 -20.25 21.00 9.91
CA HIS A 295 -18.81 21.20 10.00
C HIS A 295 -18.32 20.50 11.28
N PHE A 296 -17.20 19.78 11.18
CA PHE A 296 -16.70 18.93 12.26
C PHE A 296 -15.18 19.02 12.36
N ASP A 297 -14.65 18.84 13.56
CA ASP A 297 -13.20 18.84 13.80
C ASP A 297 -12.52 17.54 13.33
N SER A 298 -13.29 16.45 13.21
CA SER A 298 -12.78 15.15 12.78
C SER A 298 -13.75 14.42 11.86
N TYR A 299 -13.18 13.52 11.04
CA TYR A 299 -13.95 12.59 10.21
C TYR A 299 -14.89 11.72 11.04
N GLU A 300 -14.42 11.21 12.18
CA GLU A 300 -15.21 10.34 13.06
C GLU A 300 -16.42 11.08 13.62
N LEU A 301 -16.25 12.33 14.06
CA LEU A 301 -17.35 13.15 14.57
C LEU A 301 -18.36 13.45 13.46
N CYS A 302 -17.90 13.68 12.22
CA CYS A 302 -18.75 13.90 11.07
C CYS A 302 -19.61 12.67 10.72
N MET A 303 -18.98 11.50 10.64
CA MET A 303 -19.67 10.24 10.32
C MET A 303 -20.60 9.78 11.44
N LEU A 304 -20.20 9.96 12.71
CA LEU A 304 -21.06 9.67 13.87
C LEU A 304 -22.29 10.60 13.92
N SER A 305 -22.10 11.88 13.55
CA SER A 305 -23.16 12.88 13.65
C SER A 305 -24.16 12.82 12.50
N CYS A 306 -23.74 12.45 11.29
CA CYS A 306 -24.55 12.53 10.07
C CYS A 306 -24.66 11.24 9.25
N GLY A 307 -23.77 10.26 9.43
CA GLY A 307 -23.64 9.08 8.56
C GLY A 307 -24.51 7.88 8.93
N ALA A 308 -25.49 8.04 9.82
CA ALA A 308 -26.11 6.89 10.47
C ALA A 308 -27.35 6.35 9.74
N GLU A 309 -27.12 5.49 8.74
CA GLU A 309 -27.93 4.27 8.51
C GLU A 309 -27.30 3.14 7.65
N LEU A 310 -26.07 3.22 7.12
CA LEU A 310 -25.50 2.14 6.26
C LEU A 310 -23.99 1.87 6.43
N ALA A 311 -23.55 1.54 7.65
CA ALA A 311 -22.27 0.83 7.85
C ALA A 311 -22.43 -0.69 7.86
N ALA A 312 -23.63 -1.24 7.69
CA ALA A 312 -23.86 -2.66 7.40
C ALA A 312 -24.54 -2.73 6.03
N PRO A 313 -23.99 -3.45 5.02
CA PRO A 313 -22.99 -4.51 5.14
C PRO A 313 -21.52 -4.09 4.99
N CYS A 314 -21.25 -2.92 4.41
CA CYS A 314 -19.96 -2.60 3.78
C CYS A 314 -18.78 -2.36 4.75
N SER A 315 -19.02 -2.21 6.06
CA SER A 315 -17.93 -2.12 7.05
C SER A 315 -17.50 -3.47 7.62
N LEU A 316 -18.28 -4.53 7.36
CA LEU A 316 -17.99 -5.86 7.89
C LEU A 316 -16.87 -6.54 7.10
N PRO A 317 -16.07 -7.44 7.69
CA PRO A 317 -15.07 -8.20 6.95
C PRO A 317 -15.73 -9.21 6.00
N SER A 318 -15.06 -9.64 4.93
CA SER A 318 -15.51 -10.80 4.17
C SER A 318 -15.29 -12.08 4.99
N VAL A 319 -16.33 -12.92 5.13
CA VAL A 319 -16.27 -14.11 5.99
C VAL A 319 -16.64 -15.35 5.20
N GLN A 320 -15.68 -16.26 5.03
CA GLN A 320 -15.87 -17.56 4.37
C GLN A 320 -16.83 -18.47 5.17
N GLY A 321 -16.77 -18.41 6.49
CA GLY A 321 -17.57 -19.25 7.39
C GLY A 321 -17.05 -20.70 7.50
N PRO A 322 -17.66 -21.54 8.36
CA PRO A 322 -17.11 -22.85 8.72
C PRO A 322 -17.38 -23.96 7.69
N CYS A 323 -18.31 -23.76 6.75
CA CYS A 323 -18.59 -24.73 5.70
C CYS A 323 -17.52 -24.73 4.60
N LYS A 324 -17.42 -25.83 3.84
CA LYS A 324 -16.37 -26.05 2.82
C LYS A 324 -16.88 -26.08 1.37
N ALA A 325 -18.05 -25.49 1.09
CA ALA A 325 -18.50 -25.35 -0.29
C ALA A 325 -17.70 -24.25 -1.00
N TYR A 326 -17.42 -24.42 -2.30
CA TYR A 326 -16.78 -23.40 -3.11
C TYR A 326 -17.86 -22.53 -3.77
N LYS A 327 -18.19 -21.38 -3.17
CA LYS A 327 -19.13 -20.41 -3.75
C LYS A 327 -18.45 -19.06 -3.93
N PRO A 328 -18.12 -18.63 -5.16
CA PRO A 328 -17.56 -17.30 -5.39
C PRO A 328 -18.59 -16.23 -5.04
N ARG A 329 -18.18 -15.24 -4.25
CA ARG A 329 -19.00 -14.12 -3.77
C ARG A 329 -18.19 -12.83 -3.81
N TRP A 330 -18.86 -11.69 -3.63
CA TRP A 330 -18.24 -10.37 -3.61
C TRP A 330 -18.41 -9.74 -2.23
N ALA A 331 -17.43 -8.97 -1.79
CA ALA A 331 -17.48 -8.22 -0.55
C ALA A 331 -16.82 -6.86 -0.77
N TYR A 332 -17.37 -5.83 -0.14
CA TYR A 332 -16.77 -4.51 -0.19
C TYR A 332 -15.55 -4.45 0.72
N SER A 333 -14.41 -4.11 0.13
CA SER A 333 -13.16 -3.91 0.85
C SER A 333 -13.03 -2.45 1.23
N HIS A 334 -13.17 -2.16 2.52
CA HIS A 334 -13.00 -0.80 3.04
C HIS A 334 -11.57 -0.28 2.83
N SER A 335 -10.56 -1.17 2.80
CA SER A 335 -9.15 -0.81 2.58
C SER A 335 -8.84 -0.44 1.14
N LEU A 336 -9.43 -1.15 0.16
CA LEU A 336 -9.25 -0.82 -1.26
C LEU A 336 -10.31 0.14 -1.82
N LYS A 337 -11.36 0.45 -1.05
CA LYS A 337 -12.55 1.19 -1.49
C LYS A 337 -13.17 0.59 -2.76
N LYS A 338 -13.09 -0.73 -2.89
CA LYS A 338 -13.52 -1.51 -4.06
C LYS A 338 -14.17 -2.82 -3.63
N CYS A 339 -15.08 -3.34 -4.46
CA CYS A 339 -15.64 -4.67 -4.28
C CYS A 339 -14.63 -5.73 -4.74
N GLN A 340 -14.32 -6.68 -3.86
CA GLN A 340 -13.39 -7.79 -4.09
C GLN A 340 -14.13 -9.12 -4.07
N SER A 341 -13.69 -10.06 -4.90
CA SER A 341 -14.20 -11.44 -4.85
C SER A 341 -13.57 -12.21 -3.68
N PHE A 342 -14.33 -13.11 -3.09
CA PHE A 342 -13.85 -14.06 -2.09
C PHE A 342 -14.64 -15.37 -2.17
N VAL A 343 -14.10 -16.44 -1.57
CA VAL A 343 -14.77 -17.75 -1.53
C VAL A 343 -15.62 -17.85 -0.28
N TYR A 344 -16.93 -18.02 -0.45
CA TYR A 344 -17.85 -18.29 0.65
C TYR A 344 -18.08 -19.80 0.82
N GLY A 345 -17.87 -20.28 2.03
CA GLY A 345 -17.98 -21.69 2.43
C GLY A 345 -19.39 -22.26 2.37
N GLY A 346 -20.42 -21.42 2.23
CA GLY A 346 -21.82 -21.80 2.10
C GLY A 346 -22.65 -21.75 3.39
N CYS A 347 -22.03 -21.49 4.54
CA CYS A 347 -22.72 -21.21 5.79
C CYS A 347 -21.87 -20.30 6.71
N GLY A 348 -22.49 -19.62 7.67
CA GLY A 348 -21.81 -18.89 8.74
C GLY A 348 -20.96 -17.69 8.30
N GLY A 349 -21.47 -16.91 7.34
CA GLY A 349 -20.90 -15.61 6.93
C GLY A 349 -21.62 -14.42 7.54
N ASN A 350 -21.34 -13.22 7.03
CA ASN A 350 -22.04 -11.98 7.39
C ASN A 350 -22.64 -11.30 6.14
N GLU A 351 -23.22 -10.11 6.31
CA GLU A 351 -23.94 -9.41 5.26
C GLU A 351 -23.01 -8.82 4.18
N ASN A 352 -21.70 -8.69 4.40
CA ASN A 352 -20.74 -8.25 3.38
C ASN A 352 -20.42 -9.40 2.41
N ASN A 353 -21.46 -9.86 1.72
CA ASN A 353 -21.47 -11.05 0.91
C ASN A 353 -22.54 -10.92 -0.18
N PHE A 354 -22.11 -10.49 -1.35
CA PHE A 354 -22.92 -10.20 -2.52
C PHE A 354 -22.72 -11.26 -3.60
N GLU A 355 -23.77 -11.50 -4.40
CA GLU A 355 -23.71 -12.50 -5.48
C GLU A 355 -23.00 -11.98 -6.74
N SER A 356 -22.93 -10.66 -6.93
CA SER A 356 -22.23 -10.04 -8.05
C SER A 356 -21.46 -8.78 -7.62
N LYS A 357 -20.50 -8.38 -8.45
CA LYS A 357 -19.70 -7.17 -8.26
C LYS A 357 -20.60 -5.93 -8.29
N GLU A 358 -21.54 -5.89 -9.23
CA GLU A 358 -22.48 -4.78 -9.42
C GLU A 358 -23.38 -4.61 -8.18
N ALA A 359 -23.88 -5.71 -7.62
CA ALA A 359 -24.68 -5.66 -6.39
C ALA A 359 -23.89 -5.10 -5.21
N CYS A 360 -22.59 -5.42 -5.12
CA CYS A 360 -21.69 -4.87 -4.11
C CYS A 360 -21.40 -3.38 -4.35
N GLU A 361 -21.13 -2.98 -5.58
CA GLU A 361 -20.77 -1.60 -5.95
C GLU A 361 -21.95 -0.62 -5.89
N GLU A 362 -23.17 -1.11 -6.10
CA GLU A 362 -24.40 -0.32 -5.89
C GLU A 362 -24.72 -0.17 -4.40
N MET A 363 -24.41 -1.18 -3.58
CA MET A 363 -24.73 -1.17 -2.14
C MET A 363 -23.66 -0.45 -1.30
N CYS A 364 -22.42 -0.35 -1.78
CA CYS A 364 -21.28 0.13 -0.99
C CYS A 364 -20.54 1.33 -1.62
N PRO A 365 -19.80 2.13 -0.83
CA PRO A 365 -19.20 3.39 -1.29
C PRO A 365 -18.12 3.17 -2.37
N PHE A 366 -18.47 3.27 -3.65
CA PHE A 366 -17.54 3.10 -4.76
C PHE A 366 -17.30 4.43 -5.50
N PRO A 367 -16.05 4.87 -5.73
CA PRO A 367 -15.77 6.02 -6.57
C PRO A 367 -16.08 5.67 -8.03
N LYS A 368 -17.27 6.04 -8.51
CA LYS A 368 -17.63 5.95 -9.94
C LYS A 368 -16.82 6.98 -10.73
N THR A 369 -15.57 6.70 -11.05
CA THR A 369 -14.84 7.44 -12.09
C THR A 369 -15.29 6.96 -13.46
N ASN A 370 -16.57 7.16 -13.80
CA ASN A 370 -17.06 6.88 -15.13
C ASN A 370 -16.77 8.07 -16.04
N ASN A 371 -15.61 8.04 -16.68
CA ASN A 371 -15.41 8.62 -18.01
C ASN A 371 -14.32 7.84 -18.74
N CYS A 372 -14.52 6.53 -18.86
CA CYS A 372 -13.70 5.71 -19.74
C CYS A 372 -14.03 6.08 -21.19
N LYS A 373 -13.04 6.55 -21.96
CA LYS A 373 -13.23 6.80 -23.40
C LYS A 373 -13.44 5.44 -24.08
N PRO A 374 -14.44 5.28 -24.96
CA PRO A 374 -14.67 4.01 -25.63
C PRO A 374 -13.40 3.57 -26.38
N CYS A 375 -12.91 2.36 -26.09
CA CYS A 375 -11.73 1.78 -26.75
C CYS A 375 -11.97 1.78 -28.26
N LYS A 376 -11.33 2.70 -28.97
CA LYS A 376 -11.26 2.63 -30.44
C LYS A 376 -10.15 1.63 -30.76
N PRO A 377 -10.42 0.55 -31.52
CA PRO A 377 -9.36 -0.34 -31.97
C PRO A 377 -8.35 0.53 -32.72
N ARG A 378 -7.14 0.69 -32.15
CA ARG A 378 -6.09 1.56 -32.69
C ARG A 378 -5.65 1.11 -34.09
N GLN A 379 -5.91 -0.15 -34.44
CA GLN A 379 -5.56 -0.76 -35.71
C GLN A 379 -6.80 -1.12 -36.55
N LYS A 380 -6.66 -0.97 -37.88
CA LYS A 380 -7.68 -1.38 -38.84
C LYS A 380 -7.70 -2.92 -38.92
N MET A 381 -8.89 -3.49 -39.08
CA MET A 381 -9.15 -4.94 -39.12
C MET A 381 -8.24 -5.74 -40.07
N VAL A 382 -7.95 -5.24 -41.28
CA VAL A 382 -7.13 -5.98 -42.27
C VAL A 382 -5.66 -6.03 -41.84
N PRO A 383 -5.01 -4.90 -41.47
CA PRO A 383 -3.68 -4.93 -40.86
C PRO A 383 -3.59 -5.83 -39.62
N SER A 384 -4.55 -5.78 -38.70
CA SER A 384 -4.55 -6.63 -37.51
C SER A 384 -4.65 -8.12 -37.88
N PHE A 385 -5.49 -8.47 -38.86
CA PHE A 385 -5.59 -9.84 -39.36
C PHE A 385 -4.25 -10.36 -39.91
N CYS A 386 -3.51 -9.52 -40.64
CA CYS A 386 -2.23 -9.93 -41.21
C CYS A 386 -1.09 -10.00 -40.18
N LYS A 387 -1.13 -9.16 -39.13
CA LYS A 387 -0.13 -9.15 -38.03
C LYS A 387 -0.31 -10.30 -37.04
N SER A 388 -1.56 -10.66 -36.73
CA SER A 388 -1.89 -11.60 -35.64
C SER A 388 -1.53 -13.04 -35.99
N ASP A 389 -1.07 -13.82 -35.01
CA ASP A 389 -0.70 -15.24 -35.20
C ASP A 389 -1.93 -16.17 -35.29
N PHE A 390 -3.02 -15.80 -34.63
CA PHE A 390 -4.30 -16.49 -34.72
C PHE A 390 -5.48 -15.52 -34.86
N VAL A 391 -6.55 -15.99 -35.52
CA VAL A 391 -7.81 -15.29 -35.64
C VAL A 391 -8.95 -16.28 -35.48
N VAL A 392 -9.78 -16.08 -34.47
CA VAL A 392 -10.92 -16.93 -34.14
C VAL A 392 -12.21 -16.13 -34.03
N LEU A 393 -13.31 -16.80 -34.34
CA LEU A 393 -14.66 -16.40 -33.93
C LEU A 393 -15.02 -17.24 -32.70
N GLY A 394 -15.45 -16.59 -31.63
CA GLY A 394 -15.79 -17.30 -30.40
C GLY A 394 -16.55 -16.46 -29.40
N ARG A 395 -16.84 -17.06 -28.25
CA ARG A 395 -17.51 -16.41 -27.11
C ARG A 395 -16.66 -16.54 -25.86
N ILE A 396 -16.64 -15.48 -25.04
CA ILE A 396 -15.94 -15.48 -23.76
C ILE A 396 -16.84 -16.19 -22.75
N SER A 397 -16.39 -17.34 -22.27
CA SER A 397 -17.11 -18.17 -21.29
C SER A 397 -16.80 -17.72 -19.87
N GLU A 398 -15.52 -17.49 -19.58
CA GLU A 398 -15.00 -17.02 -18.30
C GLU A 398 -13.96 -15.93 -18.51
N LEU A 399 -13.94 -14.96 -17.60
CA LEU A 399 -12.95 -13.90 -17.53
C LEU A 399 -12.58 -13.72 -16.07
N THR A 400 -11.31 -13.94 -15.75
CA THR A 400 -10.75 -13.80 -14.42
C THR A 400 -9.72 -12.67 -14.46
N GLU A 401 -9.82 -11.74 -13.51
CA GLU A 401 -8.91 -10.61 -13.39
C GLU A 401 -7.95 -10.89 -12.24
N ASP A 402 -6.65 -10.97 -12.53
CA ASP A 402 -5.58 -11.04 -11.53
C ASP A 402 -4.80 -9.72 -11.50
N HIS A 403 -3.95 -9.55 -10.49
CA HIS A 403 -3.26 -8.28 -10.18
C HIS A 403 -2.48 -7.64 -11.35
N ASP A 404 -1.86 -8.42 -12.24
CA ASP A 404 -1.06 -7.93 -13.39
C ASP A 404 -1.40 -8.63 -14.73
N SER A 405 -2.30 -9.60 -14.72
CA SER A 405 -2.72 -10.35 -15.90
C SER A 405 -4.19 -10.71 -15.82
N GLY A 406 -4.80 -10.98 -16.97
CA GLY A 406 -6.12 -11.59 -17.00
C GLY A 406 -6.08 -12.96 -17.59
N HIS A 407 -7.16 -13.67 -17.35
CA HIS A 407 -7.36 -14.99 -17.88
C HIS A 407 -8.73 -15.06 -18.55
N ALA A 408 -8.78 -15.43 -19.83
CA ALA A 408 -10.04 -15.58 -20.55
C ALA A 408 -10.14 -16.97 -21.15
N LEU A 409 -11.25 -17.66 -20.86
CA LEU A 409 -11.61 -18.90 -21.54
C LEU A 409 -12.56 -18.60 -22.67
N ILE A 410 -12.17 -18.94 -23.90
CA ILE A 410 -12.89 -18.60 -25.12
C ILE A 410 -13.39 -19.88 -25.79
N THR A 411 -14.70 -20.04 -25.88
CA THR A 411 -15.29 -21.10 -26.70
C THR A 411 -15.11 -20.72 -28.17
N VAL A 412 -14.24 -21.45 -28.86
CA VAL A 412 -13.94 -21.23 -30.29
C VAL A 412 -15.04 -21.85 -31.14
N GLU A 413 -15.69 -21.04 -31.97
CA GLU A 413 -16.75 -21.47 -32.90
C GLU A 413 -16.21 -21.65 -34.33
N GLU A 414 -15.32 -20.77 -34.80
CA GLU A 414 -14.69 -20.86 -36.14
C GLU A 414 -13.24 -20.35 -36.07
N ILE A 415 -12.32 -21.04 -36.75
CA ILE A 415 -10.91 -20.63 -36.86
C ILE A 415 -10.69 -20.04 -38.26
N LEU A 416 -10.37 -18.74 -38.32
CA LEU A 416 -10.12 -18.02 -39.57
C LEU A 416 -8.63 -17.98 -39.93
N LYS A 417 -7.75 -17.97 -38.93
CA LYS A 417 -6.29 -17.99 -39.09
C LYS A 417 -5.66 -18.74 -37.91
N ASP A 418 -4.70 -19.60 -38.20
CA ASP A 418 -3.97 -20.40 -37.22
C ASP A 418 -2.58 -20.69 -37.80
N GLU A 419 -1.61 -19.82 -37.51
CA GLU A 419 -0.23 -19.96 -38.02
C GLU A 419 0.71 -20.66 -37.03
N LYS A 420 0.51 -20.45 -35.73
CA LYS A 420 1.46 -20.89 -34.69
C LYS A 420 0.85 -21.69 -33.54
N MET A 421 -0.48 -21.75 -33.41
CA MET A 421 -1.11 -22.31 -32.21
C MET A 421 -1.53 -23.78 -32.38
N GLY A 422 -1.91 -24.19 -33.60
CA GLY A 422 -2.41 -25.53 -33.84
C GLY A 422 -3.84 -25.73 -33.31
N LEU A 423 -4.66 -24.68 -33.32
CA LEU A 423 -6.06 -24.64 -32.87
C LEU A 423 -6.92 -25.76 -33.47
N ARG A 424 -6.59 -26.24 -34.67
CA ARG A 424 -7.34 -27.33 -35.32
C ARG A 424 -7.22 -28.67 -34.58
N PHE A 425 -6.22 -28.83 -33.70
CA PHE A 425 -6.01 -30.03 -32.89
C PHE A 425 -6.65 -29.93 -31.49
N PHE A 426 -7.12 -28.76 -31.08
CA PHE A 426 -7.66 -28.48 -29.73
C PHE A 426 -9.07 -29.03 -29.45
N GLY A 427 -9.76 -29.61 -30.43
CA GLY A 427 -11.06 -30.26 -30.21
C GLY A 427 -12.18 -29.31 -29.77
N GLN A 428 -12.92 -29.67 -28.72
CA GLN A 428 -14.03 -28.88 -28.13
C GLN A 428 -13.63 -28.09 -26.87
N GLU A 429 -12.35 -28.14 -26.46
CA GLU A 429 -11.91 -27.45 -25.25
C GLU A 429 -11.88 -25.93 -25.47
N PRO A 430 -12.26 -25.13 -24.45
CA PRO A 430 -12.19 -23.69 -24.56
C PRO A 430 -10.73 -23.24 -24.69
N LEU A 431 -10.49 -22.31 -25.60
CA LEU A 431 -9.18 -21.71 -25.80
C LEU A 431 -8.84 -20.83 -24.60
N GLU A 432 -7.74 -21.18 -23.94
CA GLU A 432 -7.16 -20.46 -22.83
C GLU A 432 -6.33 -19.26 -23.33
N VAL A 433 -6.73 -18.04 -22.95
CA VAL A 433 -6.11 -16.79 -23.44
C VAL A 433 -5.62 -15.94 -22.29
N THR A 434 -4.34 -15.57 -22.34
CA THR A 434 -3.70 -14.73 -21.33
C THR A 434 -3.78 -13.24 -21.69
N LEU A 435 -4.32 -12.49 -20.74
CA LEU A 435 -4.46 -11.05 -20.58
C LEU A 435 -3.16 -10.32 -20.26
N LEU A 436 -2.34 -9.83 -21.20
CA LEU A 436 -1.09 -9.13 -20.82
C LEU A 436 -1.20 -7.61 -20.92
N ASN A 437 -0.63 -6.91 -19.92
CA ASN A 437 -0.51 -5.44 -19.89
C ASN A 437 -1.85 -4.68 -20.00
N MET A 438 -2.93 -5.26 -19.49
CA MET A 438 -4.29 -4.68 -19.54
C MET A 438 -4.51 -3.64 -18.43
N ASP A 439 -5.10 -2.49 -18.75
CA ASP A 439 -5.63 -1.57 -17.72
C ASP A 439 -7.04 -1.99 -17.33
N TRP A 440 -7.18 -2.65 -16.18
CA TRP A 440 -8.48 -3.14 -15.70
C TRP A 440 -9.47 -2.05 -15.27
N ASN A 441 -9.03 -0.80 -15.10
CA ASN A 441 -9.97 0.30 -14.90
C ASN A 441 -10.64 0.72 -16.22
N CYS A 442 -10.02 0.39 -17.36
CA CYS A 442 -10.48 0.70 -18.72
C CYS A 442 -9.95 -0.37 -19.70
N PRO A 443 -10.47 -1.62 -19.67
CA PRO A 443 -9.88 -2.71 -20.43
C PRO A 443 -9.98 -2.48 -21.94
N CYS A 444 -8.83 -2.42 -22.61
CA CYS A 444 -8.73 -2.31 -24.06
C CYS A 444 -7.78 -3.41 -24.58
N PRO A 445 -8.20 -4.30 -25.49
CA PRO A 445 -9.49 -4.31 -26.18
C PRO A 445 -10.66 -4.72 -25.27
N ASN A 446 -11.87 -4.33 -25.65
CA ASN A 446 -13.07 -4.46 -24.83
C ASN A 446 -13.50 -5.94 -24.74
N ILE A 447 -12.90 -6.68 -23.81
CA ILE A 447 -13.15 -8.09 -23.54
C ILE A 447 -14.18 -8.10 -22.41
N THR A 448 -15.44 -7.92 -22.78
CA THR A 448 -16.55 -8.08 -21.84
C THR A 448 -17.22 -9.41 -22.09
N ARG A 449 -17.91 -9.94 -21.07
CA ARG A 449 -18.82 -11.07 -21.21
C ARG A 449 -20.04 -10.62 -22.01
N ALA A 450 -19.84 -10.30 -23.28
CA ALA A 450 -20.87 -9.84 -24.20
C ALA A 450 -21.69 -11.04 -24.68
N GLU A 451 -23.01 -10.87 -24.84
CA GLU A 451 -23.96 -11.91 -25.25
C GLU A 451 -23.83 -12.35 -26.73
N GLY A 452 -22.66 -12.24 -27.36
CA GLY A 452 -22.52 -12.49 -28.80
C GLY A 452 -21.15 -13.00 -29.25
N GLN A 453 -21.12 -13.55 -30.46
CA GLN A 453 -19.89 -14.01 -31.12
C GLN A 453 -18.94 -12.82 -31.38
N MET A 454 -17.67 -12.99 -31.04
CA MET A 454 -16.62 -11.98 -31.13
C MET A 454 -15.55 -12.42 -32.13
N ILE A 455 -14.94 -11.47 -32.83
CA ILE A 455 -13.73 -11.65 -33.63
C ILE A 455 -12.55 -11.34 -32.71
N ILE A 456 -11.67 -12.31 -32.50
CA ILE A 456 -10.50 -12.19 -31.64
C ILE A 456 -9.26 -12.46 -32.48
N MET A 457 -8.35 -11.49 -32.52
CA MET A 457 -7.06 -11.58 -33.20
C MET A 457 -5.96 -11.34 -32.17
N GLY A 458 -5.09 -12.33 -31.99
CA GLY A 458 -4.05 -12.32 -30.97
C GLY A 458 -2.75 -12.98 -31.42
N ASP A 459 -1.79 -12.99 -30.51
CA ASP A 459 -0.43 -13.46 -30.76
C ASP A 459 -0.17 -14.76 -29.97
N VAL A 460 0.78 -15.58 -30.45
CA VAL A 460 1.17 -16.82 -29.77
C VAL A 460 2.55 -16.63 -29.15
N HIS A 461 2.63 -16.64 -27.82
CA HIS A 461 3.88 -16.57 -27.08
C HIS A 461 4.12 -17.87 -26.34
N ASN A 462 5.26 -18.53 -26.60
CA ASN A 462 5.64 -19.81 -25.97
C ASN A 462 4.53 -20.89 -26.03
N GLY A 463 3.76 -20.93 -27.11
CA GLY A 463 2.66 -21.88 -27.30
C GLY A 463 1.33 -21.48 -26.62
N MET A 464 1.28 -20.35 -25.92
CA MET A 464 0.07 -19.83 -25.28
C MET A 464 -0.56 -18.71 -26.11
N ALA A 465 -1.89 -18.65 -26.14
CA ALA A 465 -2.62 -17.56 -26.77
C ALA A 465 -2.60 -16.32 -25.88
N VAL A 466 -2.20 -15.17 -26.44
CA VAL A 466 -2.04 -13.92 -25.71
C VAL A 466 -2.81 -12.80 -26.40
N LEU A 467 -3.49 -11.98 -25.58
CA LEU A 467 -4.04 -10.70 -26.01
C LEU A 467 -3.33 -9.56 -25.29
N GLN A 468 -2.92 -8.56 -26.07
CA GLN A 468 -2.27 -7.34 -25.63
C GLN A 468 -3.20 -6.14 -25.85
N PRO A 469 -2.86 -4.94 -25.34
CA PRO A 469 -3.75 -3.78 -25.46
C PRO A 469 -4.02 -3.30 -26.89
N ASP A 470 -3.14 -3.66 -27.84
CA ASP A 470 -3.30 -3.35 -29.26
C ASP A 470 -3.93 -4.51 -30.06
N SER A 471 -4.23 -5.65 -29.42
CA SER A 471 -4.92 -6.77 -30.07
C SER A 471 -6.32 -6.38 -30.54
N TYR A 472 -6.76 -6.99 -31.63
CA TYR A 472 -8.07 -6.69 -32.21
C TYR A 472 -9.11 -7.63 -31.64
N VAL A 473 -9.97 -7.10 -30.76
CA VAL A 473 -11.19 -7.78 -30.32
C VAL A 473 -12.40 -6.90 -30.63
N ALA A 474 -13.37 -7.45 -31.34
CA ALA A 474 -14.58 -6.73 -31.68
C ALA A 474 -15.76 -7.69 -31.87
N THR A 475 -16.98 -7.19 -31.65
CA THR A 475 -18.20 -7.94 -31.97
C THR A 475 -18.21 -8.37 -33.43
N SER A 476 -18.57 -9.63 -33.66
CA SER A 476 -18.70 -10.16 -35.02
C SER A 476 -19.92 -9.57 -35.72
N SER A 477 -19.84 -9.46 -37.05
CA SER A 477 -21.02 -9.21 -37.88
C SER A 477 -20.81 -9.85 -39.25
N VAL A 478 -21.90 -10.21 -39.92
CA VAL A 478 -21.88 -10.86 -41.24
C VAL A 478 -20.98 -10.10 -42.23
N ARG A 479 -21.04 -8.76 -42.19
CA ARG A 479 -20.21 -7.89 -43.03
C ARG A 479 -18.72 -8.00 -42.70
N ARG A 480 -18.36 -8.03 -41.41
CA ARG A 480 -16.96 -8.14 -40.96
C ARG A 480 -16.38 -9.51 -41.29
N VAL A 481 -17.11 -10.57 -41.02
CA VAL A 481 -16.69 -11.96 -41.31
C VAL A 481 -16.51 -12.16 -42.82
N ARG A 482 -17.45 -11.70 -43.64
CA ARG A 482 -17.31 -11.74 -45.11
C ARG A 482 -16.05 -11.02 -45.60
N LYS A 483 -15.74 -9.85 -45.03
CA LYS A 483 -14.54 -9.09 -45.37
C LYS A 483 -13.26 -9.86 -45.00
N LEU A 484 -13.22 -10.54 -43.86
CA LEU A 484 -12.07 -11.37 -43.48
C LEU A 484 -11.91 -12.57 -44.42
N ARG A 485 -13.02 -13.21 -44.83
CA ARG A 485 -12.98 -14.29 -45.83
C ARG A 485 -12.46 -13.80 -47.18
N GLU A 486 -12.81 -12.59 -47.60
CA GLU A 486 -12.23 -11.98 -48.81
C GLU A 486 -10.72 -11.72 -48.68
N VAL A 487 -10.26 -11.27 -47.50
CA VAL A 487 -8.83 -11.07 -47.22
C VAL A 487 -8.04 -12.37 -47.38
N ILE A 488 -8.58 -13.47 -46.84
CA ILE A 488 -8.04 -14.83 -46.96
C ILE A 488 -8.01 -15.27 -48.43
N ASN A 489 -9.15 -15.22 -49.12
CA ASN A 489 -9.27 -15.71 -50.50
C ASN A 489 -8.37 -14.95 -51.48
N LYS A 490 -8.19 -13.64 -51.27
CA LYS A 490 -7.34 -12.79 -52.13
C LYS A 490 -5.87 -12.81 -51.75
N LYS A 491 -5.45 -13.58 -50.74
CA LYS A 491 -4.08 -13.57 -50.19
C LYS A 491 -3.57 -12.17 -49.90
N THR A 492 -4.44 -11.32 -49.37
CA THR A 492 -4.16 -9.86 -49.24
C THR A 492 -2.95 -9.59 -48.34
N CYS A 493 -2.70 -10.46 -47.36
CA CYS A 493 -1.54 -10.33 -46.47
C CYS A 493 -0.21 -10.60 -47.18
N ASP A 494 -0.17 -11.47 -48.18
CA ASP A 494 1.05 -11.75 -48.96
C ASP A 494 1.39 -10.55 -49.83
N VAL A 495 0.38 -9.98 -50.48
CA VAL A 495 0.50 -8.74 -51.26
C VAL A 495 0.99 -7.58 -50.39
N LEU A 496 0.46 -7.43 -49.16
CA LEU A 496 0.91 -6.38 -48.23
C LEU A 496 2.36 -6.56 -47.77
N LYS A 497 2.84 -7.81 -47.62
CA LYS A 497 4.25 -8.10 -47.28
C LYS A 497 5.19 -7.70 -48.42
N GLU A 498 4.82 -7.95 -49.68
CA GLU A 498 5.60 -7.56 -50.86
C GLU A 498 5.78 -6.02 -50.99
N PHE A 499 4.73 -5.24 -50.69
CA PHE A 499 4.82 -3.77 -50.70
C PHE A 499 5.62 -3.18 -49.53
N SER A 500 5.72 -3.90 -48.40
CA SER A 500 6.51 -3.46 -47.24
C SER A 500 8.01 -3.74 -47.38
N SER A 501 8.38 -4.75 -48.18
CA SER A 501 9.76 -5.17 -48.42
C SER A 501 10.46 -4.41 -49.56
N THR A 502 9.71 -3.64 -50.35
CA THR A 502 10.24 -2.75 -51.41
C THR A 502 10.59 -1.34 -50.93
N LYS A 503 10.49 -1.07 -49.62
CA LYS A 503 10.94 0.17 -48.97
C LYS A 503 12.08 -0.11 -47.99
N TYR A 504 13.22 -0.59 -48.49
CA TYR A 504 14.52 -0.45 -47.83
C TYR A 504 15.59 -0.29 -48.89
#